data_AF-A0A6F9X184-F1
#
_entry.id   AF-A0A6F9X184-F1
#
_cell.length_a   1.000
_cell.length_b   1.000
_cell.length_c   1.000
_cell.angle_alpha   90.00
_cell.angle_beta   90.00
_cell.angle_gamma   90.00
#
_symmetry.space_group_name_H-M   'P 1'
#
loop_
_entity.id
_entity.type
_entity.pdbx_description
1 polymer ?
#
loop_
_entity_poly.entity_id
_entity_poly.type
_entity_poly.pdbx_seq_one_letter_code
_entity_poly.pdbx_strand_id
1 'polypeptide(L)'
;MSIAYFSGLHDLVKALCSKSRTGRLREGCARALGMDLADEAPELAGAFDGFRLKERRVILKLAAWLLESWPERLVTLANEYGVTSSYFISYKKQPAYWYQSAMELYLDASHYHPSEDEIRACRSFLKASGLLVSKNNIQRWLGRYYVDKRRYIKPTASQ
;
A
#
# COMPACT_ATOMS: atom_id res chain seq x y z
N MET A 1 -8.60 -1.27 -26.67
CA MET A 1 -8.46 -1.44 -25.20
C MET A 1 -8.23 -2.92 -24.90
N SER A 2 -7.28 -3.27 -24.02
CA SER A 2 -6.90 -4.66 -23.76
C SER A 2 -7.63 -5.25 -22.55
N ILE A 3 -7.67 -6.58 -22.44
CA ILE A 3 -8.25 -7.26 -21.27
C ILE A 3 -7.52 -6.93 -19.96
N ALA A 4 -6.22 -6.68 -20.04
CA ALA A 4 -5.40 -6.26 -18.90
C ALA A 4 -5.83 -4.87 -18.37
N TYR A 5 -6.23 -3.95 -19.25
CA TYR A 5 -6.77 -2.66 -18.83
C TYR A 5 -8.03 -2.84 -17.98
N PHE A 6 -9.02 -3.58 -18.49
CA PHE A 6 -10.28 -3.81 -17.78
C PHE A 6 -10.10 -4.61 -16.49
N SER A 7 -9.15 -5.56 -16.45
CA SER A 7 -8.85 -6.27 -15.21
C SER A 7 -8.34 -5.32 -14.13
N GLY A 8 -7.41 -4.42 -14.45
CA GLY A 8 -6.91 -3.46 -13.48
C GLY A 8 -7.95 -2.41 -13.08
N LEU A 9 -8.78 -1.95 -14.02
CA LEU A 9 -9.90 -1.04 -13.72
C LEU A 9 -10.89 -1.70 -12.76
N HIS A 10 -11.20 -2.97 -13.00
CA HIS A 10 -12.08 -3.72 -12.13
C HIS A 10 -11.47 -3.90 -10.73
N ASP A 11 -10.17 -4.15 -10.61
CA ASP A 11 -9.49 -4.23 -9.32
C ASP A 11 -9.48 -2.85 -8.60
N LEU A 12 -9.32 -1.75 -9.34
CA LEU A 12 -9.46 -0.38 -8.83
C LEU A 12 -10.88 -0.07 -8.33
N VAL A 13 -11.90 -0.42 -9.11
CA VAL A 13 -13.31 -0.29 -8.72
C VAL A 13 -13.60 -1.08 -7.46
N LYS A 14 -13.09 -2.32 -7.36
CA LYS A 14 -13.20 -3.12 -6.14
C LYS A 14 -12.56 -2.46 -4.93
N ALA A 15 -11.42 -1.81 -5.09
CA ALA A 15 -10.78 -1.06 -4.01
C ALA A 15 -11.66 0.11 -3.53
N LEU A 16 -12.26 0.86 -4.45
CA LEU A 16 -13.17 1.98 -4.13
C LEU A 16 -14.49 1.53 -3.48
N CYS A 17 -14.99 0.35 -3.85
CA CYS A 17 -16.18 -0.25 -3.24
C CYS A 17 -15.90 -0.95 -1.90
N SER A 18 -14.64 -1.05 -1.48
CA SER A 18 -14.25 -1.79 -0.29
C SER A 18 -14.77 -1.13 0.98
N LYS A 19 -15.12 -1.97 1.97
CA LYS A 19 -15.34 -1.55 3.37
C LYS A 19 -14.03 -1.43 4.16
N SER A 20 -12.90 -1.81 3.57
CA SER A 20 -11.59 -1.76 4.21
C SER A 20 -10.98 -0.35 4.15
N ARG A 21 -9.70 -0.22 4.50
CA ARG A 21 -8.99 1.07 4.48
C ARG A 21 -8.96 1.72 3.10
N THR A 22 -9.00 0.93 2.02
CA THR A 22 -9.13 1.45 0.64
C THR A 22 -10.46 2.18 0.39
N GLY A 23 -11.50 1.91 1.18
CA GLY A 23 -12.76 2.66 1.11
C GLY A 23 -12.59 4.15 1.44
N ARG A 24 -11.54 4.53 2.19
CA ARG A 24 -11.22 5.95 2.47
C ARG A 24 -10.76 6.71 1.23
N LEU A 25 -10.22 6.01 0.23
CA LEU A 25 -9.85 6.62 -1.05
C LEU A 25 -11.07 7.22 -1.75
N ARG A 26 -12.25 6.60 -1.56
CA ARG A 26 -13.51 7.09 -2.10
C ARG A 26 -13.86 8.47 -1.54
N GLU A 27 -13.67 8.67 -0.24
CA GLU A 27 -13.89 9.96 0.44
C GLU A 27 -12.89 11.01 -0.06
N GLY A 28 -11.62 10.63 -0.22
CA GLY A 28 -10.59 11.50 -0.79
C GLY A 28 -10.90 11.94 -2.22
N CYS A 29 -11.30 11.01 -3.09
CA CYS A 29 -11.69 11.29 -4.47
C CYS A 29 -12.92 12.21 -4.52
N ALA A 30 -13.94 11.93 -3.70
CA ALA A 30 -15.15 12.72 -3.65
C ALA A 30 -14.88 14.15 -3.20
N ARG A 31 -14.05 14.32 -2.16
CA ARG A 31 -13.60 15.63 -1.70
C ARG A 31 -12.86 16.40 -2.80
N ALA A 32 -11.94 15.74 -3.50
CA ALA A 32 -11.20 16.35 -4.61
C ALA A 32 -12.10 16.78 -5.78
N LEU A 33 -13.22 16.10 -5.97
CA LEU A 33 -14.23 16.41 -6.99
C LEU A 33 -15.34 17.35 -6.51
N GLY A 34 -15.30 17.81 -5.25
CA GLY A 34 -16.36 18.64 -4.65
C GLY A 34 -17.71 17.91 -4.55
N MET A 35 -17.70 16.58 -4.44
CA MET A 35 -18.90 15.76 -4.37
C MET A 35 -19.26 15.43 -2.92
N ASP A 36 -20.53 15.56 -2.58
CA ASP A 36 -21.09 14.99 -1.37
C ASP A 36 -21.57 13.55 -1.64
N LEU A 37 -20.89 12.57 -1.05
CA LEU A 37 -21.26 11.17 -1.23
C LEU A 37 -22.58 10.81 -0.55
N ALA A 38 -22.96 11.49 0.54
CA ALA A 38 -24.21 11.19 1.24
C ALA A 38 -25.43 11.47 0.35
N ASP A 39 -25.37 12.57 -0.40
CA ASP A 39 -26.42 12.97 -1.34
C ASP A 39 -26.34 12.20 -2.67
N GLU A 40 -25.12 12.00 -3.17
CA GLU A 40 -24.92 11.37 -4.49
C GLU A 40 -25.08 9.86 -4.47
N ALA A 41 -24.63 9.17 -3.42
CA ALA A 41 -24.70 7.73 -3.32
C ALA A 41 -24.44 7.27 -1.87
N PRO A 42 -25.50 7.09 -1.06
CA PRO A 42 -25.34 6.78 0.37
C PRO A 42 -24.74 5.38 0.62
N GLU A 43 -24.92 4.45 -0.31
CA GLU A 43 -24.42 3.07 -0.20
C GLU A 43 -23.35 2.76 -1.27
N LEU A 44 -22.08 3.04 -0.93
CA LEU A 44 -20.94 2.81 -1.85
C LEU A 44 -19.99 1.71 -1.40
N ALA A 45 -20.40 0.90 -0.43
CA ALA A 45 -19.60 -0.14 0.18
C ALA A 45 -20.21 -1.52 -0.05
N GLY A 46 -19.58 -2.35 -0.89
CA GLY A 46 -20.10 -3.66 -1.24
C GLY A 46 -19.65 -4.16 -2.61
N ALA A 47 -20.40 -5.11 -3.17
CA ALA A 47 -20.18 -5.57 -4.54
C ALA A 47 -20.73 -4.54 -5.53
N PHE A 48 -19.89 -4.10 -6.48
CA PHE A 48 -20.27 -3.12 -7.51
C PHE A 48 -21.53 -3.53 -8.30
N ASP A 49 -21.69 -4.83 -8.57
CA ASP A 49 -22.85 -5.37 -9.28
C ASP A 49 -24.15 -5.27 -8.46
N GLY A 50 -24.08 -5.10 -7.14
CA GLY A 50 -25.25 -4.89 -6.29
C GLY A 50 -25.74 -3.44 -6.27
N PHE A 51 -24.94 -2.49 -6.78
CA PHE A 51 -25.24 -1.07 -6.70
C PHE A 51 -26.30 -0.62 -7.71
N ARG A 52 -27.06 0.41 -7.34
CA ARG A 52 -27.98 1.14 -8.22
C ARG A 52 -27.20 1.92 -9.28
N LEU A 53 -27.90 2.33 -10.34
CA LEU A 53 -27.29 3.07 -11.44
C LEU A 53 -26.55 4.34 -10.97
N LYS A 54 -27.12 5.08 -10.01
CA LYS A 54 -26.51 6.29 -9.45
C LYS A 54 -25.18 6.01 -8.76
N GLU A 55 -25.15 4.99 -7.89
CA GLU A 55 -23.95 4.54 -7.17
C GLU A 55 -22.85 4.05 -8.12
N ARG A 56 -23.22 3.22 -9.11
CA ARG A 56 -22.26 2.75 -10.14
C ARG A 56 -21.66 3.91 -10.90
N ARG A 57 -22.47 4.90 -11.30
CA ARG A 57 -22.01 6.12 -11.98
C ARG A 57 -21.02 6.89 -11.11
N VAL A 58 -21.30 7.05 -9.81
CA VAL A 58 -20.39 7.71 -8.87
C VAL A 58 -19.05 6.98 -8.81
N ILE A 59 -19.04 5.67 -8.54
CA ILE A 59 -17.79 4.89 -8.46
C ILE A 59 -16.99 4.97 -9.76
N LEU A 60 -17.64 4.83 -10.92
CA LEU A 60 -16.95 4.94 -12.21
C LEU A 60 -16.38 6.33 -12.45
N LYS A 61 -17.06 7.39 -12.00
CA LYS A 61 -16.55 8.76 -12.06
C LYS A 61 -15.29 8.92 -11.19
N LEU A 62 -15.28 8.36 -9.98
CA LEU A 62 -14.11 8.39 -9.11
C LEU A 62 -12.93 7.60 -9.72
N ALA A 63 -13.21 6.42 -10.29
CA ALA A 63 -12.22 5.60 -10.97
C ALA A 63 -11.65 6.32 -12.20
N ALA A 64 -12.49 6.97 -13.01
CA ALA A 64 -12.06 7.77 -14.15
C ALA A 64 -11.15 8.92 -13.72
N TRP A 65 -11.52 9.64 -12.64
CA TRP A 65 -10.69 10.71 -12.09
C TRP A 65 -9.32 10.20 -11.61
N LEU A 66 -9.23 9.01 -11.00
CA LEU A 66 -7.93 8.41 -10.66
C LEU A 66 -7.11 8.07 -11.89
N LEU A 67 -7.76 7.62 -12.98
CA LEU A 67 -7.10 7.19 -14.21
C LEU A 67 -6.58 8.35 -15.08
N GLU A 68 -7.17 9.54 -14.98
CA GLU A 68 -6.72 10.74 -15.72
C GLU A 68 -5.29 11.17 -15.36
N SER A 69 -4.84 10.89 -14.14
CA SER A 69 -3.47 11.17 -13.69
C SER A 69 -2.96 9.99 -12.89
N TRP A 70 -2.93 8.86 -13.58
CA TRP A 70 -2.45 7.60 -13.03
C TRP A 70 -0.92 7.48 -13.14
N PRO A 71 -0.20 7.06 -12.08
CA PRO A 71 -0.71 6.61 -10.77
C PRO A 71 -0.76 7.72 -9.69
N GLU A 72 -0.41 8.96 -10.02
CA GLU A 72 -0.09 10.02 -9.06
C GLU A 72 -1.23 10.30 -8.09
N ARG A 73 -2.47 10.46 -8.58
CA ARG A 73 -3.63 10.75 -7.73
C ARG A 73 -3.91 9.65 -6.72
N LEU A 74 -3.77 8.39 -7.15
CA LEU A 74 -3.96 7.26 -6.27
C LEU A 74 -2.88 7.21 -5.18
N VAL A 75 -1.62 7.41 -5.57
CA VAL A 75 -0.49 7.35 -4.65
C VAL A 75 -0.58 8.45 -3.59
N THR A 76 -0.90 9.68 -4.00
CA THR A 76 -1.08 10.80 -3.06
C THR A 76 -2.18 10.50 -2.06
N LEU A 77 -3.37 10.10 -2.51
CA LEU A 77 -4.47 9.76 -1.61
C LEU A 77 -4.13 8.55 -0.71
N ALA A 78 -3.53 7.51 -1.27
CA ALA A 78 -3.14 6.33 -0.49
C ALA A 78 -2.16 6.69 0.63
N ASN A 79 -1.18 7.56 0.36
CA ASN A 79 -0.25 8.05 1.37
C ASN A 79 -0.95 8.92 2.43
N GLU A 80 -1.84 9.83 2.04
CA GLU A 80 -2.63 10.66 2.97
C GLU A 80 -3.48 9.82 3.93
N TYR A 81 -4.05 8.72 3.44
CA TYR A 81 -4.92 7.83 4.24
C TYR A 81 -4.19 6.63 4.86
N GLY A 82 -2.87 6.52 4.70
CA GLY A 82 -2.06 5.41 5.22
C GLY A 82 -2.47 4.04 4.65
N VAL A 83 -2.79 3.99 3.36
CA VAL A 83 -3.14 2.78 2.60
C VAL A 83 -1.89 2.25 1.90
N THR A 84 -1.47 1.04 2.26
CA THR A 84 -0.31 0.36 1.67
C THR A 84 -0.72 -0.64 0.58
N SER A 85 0.25 -1.11 -0.21
CA SER A 85 0.09 -2.10 -1.30
C SER A 85 -0.72 -3.34 -0.89
N SER A 86 -0.55 -3.80 0.36
CA SER A 86 -1.24 -4.96 0.94
C SER A 86 -2.77 -4.84 0.99
N TYR A 87 -3.34 -3.64 0.93
CA TYR A 87 -4.79 -3.45 0.84
C TYR A 87 -5.34 -3.53 -0.59
N PHE A 88 -4.47 -3.45 -1.60
CA PHE A 88 -4.84 -3.47 -3.01
C PHE A 88 -4.56 -4.82 -3.68
N ILE A 89 -3.50 -5.52 -3.25
CA ILE A 89 -3.06 -6.78 -3.84
C ILE A 89 -3.55 -7.96 -3.00
N SER A 90 -4.26 -8.89 -3.63
CA SER A 90 -4.62 -10.16 -3.00
C SER A 90 -3.70 -11.28 -3.50
N TYR A 91 -3.15 -12.08 -2.58
CA TYR A 91 -2.33 -13.25 -2.94
C TYR A 91 -3.06 -14.30 -3.79
N LYS A 92 -4.40 -14.29 -3.79
CA LYS A 92 -5.22 -15.29 -4.50
C LYS A 92 -5.37 -15.02 -6.00
N LYS A 93 -5.13 -13.79 -6.46
CA LYS A 93 -5.33 -13.39 -7.84
C LYS A 93 -4.25 -12.40 -8.25
N GLN A 94 -3.53 -12.69 -9.32
CA GLN A 94 -2.60 -11.72 -9.91
C GLN A 94 -3.40 -10.55 -10.54
N PRO A 95 -3.17 -9.30 -10.10
CA PRO A 95 -3.76 -8.13 -10.73
C PRO A 95 -3.18 -7.89 -12.13
N ALA A 96 -3.76 -6.94 -12.87
CA ALA A 96 -3.12 -6.47 -14.08
C ALA A 96 -1.78 -5.79 -13.76
N TYR A 97 -0.76 -6.01 -14.60
CA TYR A 97 0.60 -5.50 -14.38
C TYR A 97 0.66 -3.99 -14.11
N TRP A 98 -0.05 -3.17 -14.88
CA TRP A 98 -0.05 -1.71 -14.71
C TRP A 98 -0.62 -1.26 -13.36
N TYR A 99 -1.57 -2.03 -12.82
CA TYR A 99 -2.16 -1.76 -11.51
C TYR A 99 -1.21 -2.23 -10.40
N GLN A 100 -0.70 -3.45 -10.52
CA GLN A 100 0.24 -4.04 -9.57
C GLN A 100 1.53 -3.23 -9.44
N SER A 101 2.15 -2.87 -10.56
CA SER A 101 3.40 -2.09 -10.58
C SER A 101 3.27 -0.75 -9.86
N ALA A 102 2.15 -0.04 -10.01
CA ALA A 102 1.90 1.19 -9.25
C ALA A 102 1.83 0.95 -7.74
N MET A 103 1.26 -0.16 -7.29
CA MET A 103 1.19 -0.49 -5.86
C MET A 103 2.58 -0.87 -5.32
N GLU A 104 3.34 -1.67 -6.06
CA GLU A 104 4.66 -2.16 -5.66
C GLU A 104 5.71 -1.03 -5.65
N LEU A 105 5.69 -0.14 -6.64
CA LEU A 105 6.70 0.91 -6.76
C LEU A 105 6.47 2.06 -5.77
N TYR A 106 5.21 2.40 -5.48
CA TYR A 106 4.90 3.64 -4.75
C TYR A 106 4.25 3.41 -3.39
N LEU A 107 3.63 2.25 -3.15
CA LEU A 107 2.85 1.97 -1.94
C LEU A 107 3.35 0.74 -1.18
N ASP A 108 4.46 0.14 -1.60
CA ASP A 108 5.08 -0.94 -0.86
C ASP A 108 5.78 -0.41 0.39
N ALA A 109 5.18 -0.71 1.54
CA ALA A 109 5.73 -0.41 2.85
C ALA A 109 6.50 -1.62 3.43
N SER A 110 6.83 -2.62 2.60
CA SER A 110 7.63 -3.77 3.01
C SER A 110 8.94 -3.28 3.58
N HIS A 111 9.20 -3.66 4.83
CA HIS A 111 10.46 -3.32 5.48
C HIS A 111 11.58 -4.03 4.73
N TYR A 112 12.69 -3.32 4.48
CA TYR A 112 13.89 -3.87 3.87
C TYR A 112 14.22 -5.26 4.43
N HIS A 113 14.26 -6.26 3.54
CA HIS A 113 14.70 -7.62 3.84
C HIS A 113 16.01 -7.87 3.09
N PRO A 114 17.13 -8.04 3.79
CA PRO A 114 18.39 -8.30 3.12
C PRO A 114 18.33 -9.64 2.38
N SER A 115 18.78 -9.62 1.13
CA SER A 115 19.01 -10.79 0.31
C SER A 115 20.14 -11.66 0.87
N GLU A 116 20.18 -12.93 0.49
CA GLU A 116 21.27 -13.84 0.85
C GLU A 116 22.63 -13.33 0.37
N ASP A 117 22.66 -12.60 -0.76
CA ASP A 117 23.89 -12.02 -1.28
C ASP A 117 24.34 -10.81 -0.47
N GLU A 118 23.44 -9.95 0.00
CA GLU A 118 23.76 -8.87 0.94
C GLU A 118 24.27 -9.43 2.28
N ILE A 119 23.66 -10.50 2.78
CA ILE A 119 24.12 -11.20 3.99
C ILE A 119 25.54 -11.76 3.77
N ARG A 120 25.80 -12.38 2.62
CA ARG A 120 27.11 -12.95 2.27
C ARG A 120 28.17 -11.86 2.13
N ALA A 121 27.86 -10.76 1.45
CA ALA A 121 28.75 -9.61 1.30
C ALA A 121 29.09 -8.99 2.66
N CYS A 122 28.09 -8.80 3.53
CA CYS A 122 28.30 -8.29 4.88
C CYS A 122 29.18 -9.22 5.72
N ARG A 123 28.98 -10.55 5.65
CA ARG A 123 29.84 -11.53 6.32
C ARG A 123 31.29 -11.44 5.86
N SER A 124 31.51 -11.38 4.55
CA SER A 124 32.86 -11.25 3.97
C SER A 124 33.54 -9.96 4.42
N PHE A 125 32.81 -8.84 4.42
CA PHE A 125 33.30 -7.55 4.91
C PHE A 125 33.68 -7.58 6.39
N LEU A 126 32.83 -8.14 7.25
CA LEU A 126 33.12 -8.28 8.69
C LEU A 126 34.36 -9.14 8.94
N LYS A 127 34.51 -10.25 8.20
CA LYS A 127 35.67 -11.13 8.31
C LYS A 127 36.96 -10.43 7.85
N ALA A 128 36.91 -9.71 6.73
CA ALA A 128 38.05 -8.95 6.20
C ALA A 128 38.47 -7.80 7.14
N SER A 129 37.51 -7.20 7.84
CA SER A 129 37.74 -6.08 8.77
C SER A 129 38.13 -6.52 10.18
N GLY A 130 38.32 -7.83 10.43
CA GLY A 130 38.64 -8.37 11.75
C GLY A 130 37.52 -8.22 12.80
N LEU A 131 36.28 -7.95 12.36
CA LEU A 131 35.13 -7.76 13.22
C LEU A 131 34.42 -9.09 13.53
N LEU A 132 33.74 -9.16 14.67
CA LEU A 132 32.99 -10.34 15.07
C LEU A 132 31.84 -10.63 14.08
N VAL A 133 31.89 -11.79 13.42
CA VAL A 133 30.82 -12.25 12.54
C VAL A 133 29.73 -12.92 13.39
N SER A 134 28.78 -12.13 13.87
CA SER A 134 27.60 -12.63 14.59
C SER A 134 26.31 -12.20 13.90
N LYS A 135 25.22 -12.94 14.12
CA LYS A 135 23.89 -12.62 13.54
C LYS A 135 23.45 -11.20 13.88
N ASN A 136 23.65 -10.77 15.13
CA ASN A 136 23.33 -9.41 15.57
C ASN A 136 24.21 -8.36 14.90
N ASN A 137 25.50 -8.64 14.71
CA ASN A 137 26.40 -7.69 14.05
C ASN A 137 26.05 -7.56 12.56
N ILE A 138 25.78 -8.67 11.87
CA ILE A 138 25.31 -8.66 10.48
C ILE A 138 24.01 -7.86 10.35
N GLN A 139 23.02 -8.11 11.21
CA GLN A 139 21.75 -7.36 11.17
C GLN A 139 21.95 -5.86 11.43
N ARG A 140 22.82 -5.50 12.37
CA ARG A 140 23.15 -4.10 12.66
C ARG A 140 23.79 -3.39 11.45
N TRP A 141 24.71 -4.06 10.76
CA TRP A 141 25.36 -3.53 9.55
C TRP A 141 24.41 -3.47 8.35
N LEU A 142 23.43 -4.37 8.29
CA LEU A 142 22.34 -4.34 7.31
C LEU A 142 21.18 -3.40 7.72
N GLY A 143 21.39 -2.51 8.69
CA GLY A 143 20.38 -1.52 9.12
C GLY A 143 19.15 -2.12 9.85
N ARG A 144 19.18 -3.41 10.19
CA ARG A 144 18.16 -4.07 11.02
C ARG A 144 18.57 -3.99 12.48
N TYR A 145 18.15 -2.95 13.17
CA TYR A 145 18.32 -2.84 14.62
C TYR A 145 17.36 -3.78 15.34
N TYR A 146 17.86 -4.90 15.88
CA TYR A 146 17.11 -5.72 16.83
C TYR A 146 17.10 -5.01 18.20
N VAL A 147 16.01 -4.30 18.50
CA VAL A 147 15.73 -3.88 19.88
C VAL A 147 14.83 -4.95 20.51
N ASP A 148 15.40 -5.75 21.39
CA ASP A 148 14.60 -6.67 22.21
C ASP A 148 13.67 -5.84 23.11
N LYS A 149 12.37 -5.83 22.78
CA LYS A 149 11.35 -5.09 23.54
C LYS A 149 11.29 -5.49 25.02
N ARG A 150 11.78 -6.68 25.39
CA ARG A 150 11.81 -7.15 26.80
C ARG A 150 12.92 -6.50 27.63
N ARG A 151 13.89 -5.81 27.00
CA ARG A 151 14.98 -5.10 27.69
C ARG A 151 14.80 -3.58 27.73
N TYR A 152 13.74 -3.04 27.14
CA TYR A 152 13.47 -1.60 27.19
C TYR A 152 12.81 -1.22 28.51
N ILE A 153 13.62 -1.01 29.55
CA ILE A 153 13.20 -0.28 30.75
C ILE A 153 13.24 1.20 30.37
N LYS A 154 12.08 1.86 30.28
CA LYS A 154 12.04 3.33 30.20
C LYS A 154 12.76 3.88 31.44
N PRO A 155 13.74 4.77 31.31
CA PRO A 155 14.23 5.48 32.47
C PRO A 155 13.06 6.31 33.02
N THR A 156 12.63 5.99 34.23
CA THR A 156 11.73 6.82 35.02
C THR A 156 12.42 8.16 35.23
N ALA A 157 11.80 9.23 34.75
CA ALA A 157 12.26 10.59 35.00
C ALA A 157 12.21 10.84 36.52
N SER A 158 13.38 11.01 37.13
CA SER A 158 13.50 11.54 38.50
C SER A 158 13.26 13.05 38.45
N GLN A 159 12.24 13.50 39.18
CA GLN A 159 12.10 14.89 39.63
C GLN A 159 13.01 15.14 40.83
#